data_AF-A0AAU5VD64-F1
#
_entry.id   AF-A0AAU5VD64-F1
#
_cell.length_a   1.000
_cell.length_b   1.000
_cell.length_c   1.000
_cell.angle_alpha   90.00
_cell.angle_beta   90.00
_cell.angle_gamma   90.00
#
_symmetry.space_group_name_H-M   'P 1'
#
loop_
_entity.id
_entity.type
_entity.pdbx_description
1 polymer ?
#
loop_
_entity_poly.entity_id
_entity_poly.type
_entity_poly.pdbx_seq_one_letter_code
_entity_poly.pdbx_strand_id
1 'polypeptide(L)'
;MDRVDALVLGRGYIGVGRAAELAATITELRTHVLDWLRVARDAQDWRRFERLAAIAVHLHPEGLGPVLSSVVALNPSGASTEDLIDMLGELRAPEAVEPISGLVRERKDSDGPFFPLCVKGIQSLAEIGTAEALAFLRDIAISGPGEWPNPLRWHAAEELGIEDELGFDEDEMLGGAS
;
A
#
# COMPACT_ATOMS: atom_id res chain seq x y z
N MET A 1 -21.85 -5.68 -19.37
CA MET A 1 -21.07 -5.84 -18.14
C MET A 1 -20.42 -7.22 -18.09
N ASP A 2 -21.18 -8.29 -18.34
CA ASP A 2 -20.74 -9.70 -18.27
C ASP A 2 -19.45 -10.07 -19.03
N ARG A 3 -19.22 -9.54 -20.23
CA ARG A 3 -18.00 -9.85 -21.01
C ARG A 3 -16.74 -9.16 -20.48
N VAL A 4 -16.88 -7.92 -19.98
CA VAL A 4 -15.79 -7.17 -19.35
C VAL A 4 -15.41 -7.85 -18.05
N ASP A 5 -16.41 -8.26 -17.27
CA ASP A 5 -16.21 -8.93 -15.98
C ASP A 5 -15.51 -10.28 -16.16
N ALA A 6 -15.88 -11.06 -17.18
CA ALA A 6 -15.19 -12.32 -17.48
C ALA A 6 -13.69 -12.14 -17.81
N LEU A 7 -13.33 -11.03 -18.48
CA LEU A 7 -11.94 -10.75 -18.86
C LEU A 7 -11.12 -10.17 -17.71
N VAL A 8 -11.71 -9.28 -16.91
CA VAL A 8 -11.09 -8.63 -15.75
C VAL A 8 -10.96 -9.59 -14.56
N LEU A 9 -11.97 -10.44 -14.33
CA LEU A 9 -11.98 -11.43 -13.24
C LEU A 9 -11.31 -12.76 -13.63
N GLY A 10 -10.71 -12.84 -14.81
CA GLY A 10 -9.93 -14.00 -15.27
C GLY A 10 -8.82 -14.36 -14.28
N ARG A 11 -8.38 -15.62 -14.25
CA ARG A 11 -7.34 -16.07 -13.30
C ARG A 11 -5.95 -15.58 -13.69
N GLY A 12 -5.07 -15.49 -12.70
CA GLY A 12 -3.65 -15.15 -12.89
C GLY A 12 -3.27 -13.77 -12.36
N TYR A 13 -1.96 -13.54 -12.28
CA TYR A 13 -1.34 -12.27 -11.92
C TYR A 13 -1.56 -11.23 -13.03
N ILE A 14 -1.84 -9.99 -12.63
CA ILE A 14 -2.01 -8.85 -13.54
C ILE A 14 -0.73 -8.04 -13.50
N GLY A 15 0.19 -8.35 -14.41
CA GLY A 15 1.36 -7.50 -14.67
C GLY A 15 1.11 -6.52 -15.82
N VAL A 16 2.09 -5.66 -16.10
CA VAL A 16 2.07 -4.65 -17.19
C VAL A 16 1.60 -5.23 -18.53
N GLY A 17 2.14 -6.38 -18.94
CA GLY A 17 1.77 -7.02 -20.21
C GLY A 17 0.30 -7.43 -20.27
N ARG A 18 -0.23 -7.97 -19.18
CA ARG A 18 -1.65 -8.37 -19.09
C ARG A 18 -2.57 -7.16 -19.04
N ALA A 19 -2.19 -6.11 -18.29
CA ALA A 19 -2.95 -4.86 -18.25
C ALA A 19 -3.03 -4.20 -19.64
N ALA A 20 -1.92 -4.20 -20.39
CA ALA A 20 -1.88 -3.68 -21.76
C ALA A 20 -2.76 -4.50 -22.72
N GLU A 21 -2.72 -5.83 -22.63
CA GLU A 21 -3.59 -6.72 -23.43
C GLU A 21 -5.08 -6.47 -23.14
N LEU A 22 -5.45 -6.35 -21.86
CA LEU A 22 -6.81 -6.06 -21.46
C LEU A 22 -7.26 -4.69 -21.97
N ALA A 23 -6.41 -3.66 -21.88
CA ALA A 23 -6.71 -2.32 -22.40
C ALA A 23 -6.83 -2.27 -23.93
N ALA A 24 -6.13 -3.14 -24.65
CA ALA A 24 -6.28 -3.28 -26.10
C ALA A 24 -7.57 -4.04 -26.47
N THR A 25 -8.02 -4.94 -25.61
CA THR A 25 -9.23 -5.76 -25.83
C THR A 25 -10.51 -5.03 -25.40
N ILE A 26 -10.42 -4.22 -24.35
CA ILE A 26 -11.52 -3.48 -23.73
C ILE A 26 -11.19 -2.00 -23.87
N THR A 27 -11.61 -1.40 -24.99
CA THR A 27 -11.28 -0.02 -25.35
C THR A 27 -11.71 0.98 -24.27
N GLU A 28 -12.82 0.70 -23.60
CA GLU A 28 -13.42 1.46 -22.51
C GLU A 28 -12.60 1.44 -21.21
N LEU A 29 -11.68 0.49 -21.05
CA LEU A 29 -10.95 0.29 -19.80
C LEU A 29 -10.13 1.53 -19.44
N ARG A 30 -9.45 2.16 -20.41
CA ARG A 30 -8.65 3.37 -20.15
C ARG A 30 -9.49 4.57 -19.73
N THR A 31 -10.72 4.67 -20.23
CA THR A 31 -11.59 5.82 -19.97
C THR A 31 -12.49 5.63 -18.76
N HIS A 32 -12.81 4.38 -18.40
CA HIS A 32 -13.83 4.09 -17.37
C HIS A 32 -13.32 3.29 -16.16
N VAL A 33 -12.03 2.90 -16.11
CA VAL A 33 -11.51 2.11 -14.97
C VAL A 33 -11.75 2.78 -13.62
N LEU A 34 -11.63 4.10 -13.53
CA LEU A 34 -11.89 4.84 -12.29
C LEU A 34 -13.36 4.78 -11.87
N ASP A 35 -14.28 4.88 -12.82
CA ASP A 35 -15.71 4.76 -12.54
C ASP A 35 -16.07 3.34 -12.11
N TRP A 36 -15.46 2.34 -12.76
CA TRP A 36 -15.66 0.94 -12.39
C TRP A 36 -15.09 0.61 -11.01
N LEU A 37 -13.95 1.20 -10.63
CA LEU A 37 -13.41 1.10 -9.27
C LEU A 37 -14.37 1.69 -8.25
N ARG A 38 -14.92 2.89 -8.51
CA ARG A 38 -15.90 3.52 -7.63
C ARG A 38 -17.16 2.67 -7.48
N VAL A 39 -17.69 2.16 -8.58
CA VAL A 39 -18.86 1.26 -8.57
C VAL A 39 -18.57 -0.02 -7.77
N ALA A 40 -17.41 -0.65 -7.97
CA ALA A 40 -17.02 -1.85 -7.23
C ALA A 40 -16.88 -1.57 -5.72
N ARG A 41 -16.25 -0.44 -5.35
CA ARG A 41 -16.13 0.01 -3.96
C ARG A 41 -17.50 0.24 -3.32
N ASP A 42 -18.37 0.99 -3.99
CA ASP A 42 -19.68 1.36 -3.45
C ASP A 42 -20.60 0.12 -3.32
N ALA A 43 -20.41 -0.88 -4.19
CA ALA A 43 -21.05 -2.20 -4.09
C ALA A 43 -20.36 -3.16 -3.11
N GLN A 44 -19.23 -2.78 -2.50
CA GLN A 44 -18.37 -3.62 -1.67
C GLN A 44 -17.91 -4.92 -2.39
N ASP A 45 -17.80 -4.89 -3.72
CA ASP A 45 -17.27 -5.97 -4.53
C ASP A 45 -15.73 -5.88 -4.55
N TRP A 46 -15.12 -6.25 -3.43
CA TRP A 46 -13.68 -6.08 -3.21
C TRP A 46 -12.82 -6.91 -4.16
N ARG A 47 -13.27 -8.11 -4.50
CA ARG A 47 -12.59 -8.94 -5.50
C ARG A 47 -12.54 -8.23 -6.86
N ARG A 48 -13.63 -7.60 -7.28
CA ARG A 48 -13.65 -6.82 -8.53
C ARG A 48 -12.81 -5.56 -8.38
N PHE A 49 -12.89 -4.88 -7.24
CA PHE A 49 -12.12 -3.67 -6.96
C PHE A 49 -10.62 -3.93 -7.11
N GLU A 50 -10.08 -4.94 -6.41
CA GLU A 50 -8.65 -5.30 -6.47
C GLU A 50 -8.19 -5.64 -7.88
N ARG A 51 -9.02 -6.37 -8.64
CA ARG A 51 -8.71 -6.71 -10.04
C ARG A 51 -8.61 -5.48 -10.92
N LEU A 52 -9.54 -4.55 -10.75
CA LEU A 52 -9.51 -3.28 -11.46
C LEU A 52 -8.33 -2.42 -11.01
N ALA A 53 -7.98 -2.44 -9.71
CA ALA A 53 -6.87 -1.68 -9.14
C ALA A 53 -5.53 -2.17 -9.69
N ALA A 54 -5.31 -3.48 -9.71
CA ALA A 54 -4.12 -4.11 -10.29
C ALA A 54 -3.98 -3.86 -11.80
N ILE A 55 -5.07 -3.67 -12.53
CA ILE A 55 -5.01 -3.20 -13.92
C ILE A 55 -4.67 -1.71 -13.95
N ALA A 56 -5.37 -0.90 -13.16
CA ALA A 56 -5.25 0.55 -13.15
C ALA A 56 -3.84 1.01 -12.77
N VAL A 57 -3.16 0.33 -11.84
CA VAL A 57 -1.80 0.67 -11.43
C VAL A 57 -0.84 0.68 -12.62
N HIS A 58 -1.01 -0.24 -13.58
CA HIS A 58 -0.21 -0.31 -14.80
C HIS A 58 -0.70 0.59 -15.95
N LEU A 59 -1.94 1.10 -15.86
CA LEU A 59 -2.48 2.04 -16.84
C LEU A 59 -2.26 3.51 -16.42
N HIS A 60 -1.90 3.74 -15.16
CA HIS A 60 -1.66 5.06 -14.56
C HIS A 60 -2.73 6.13 -14.88
N PRO A 61 -4.04 5.86 -14.69
CA PRO A 61 -5.04 6.88 -14.88
C PRO A 61 -4.92 7.96 -13.79
N GLU A 62 -5.03 9.23 -14.20
CA GLU A 62 -5.02 10.36 -13.28
C GLU A 62 -6.18 10.23 -12.26
N GLY A 63 -5.87 10.35 -10.97
CA GLY A 63 -6.86 10.21 -9.88
C GLY A 63 -7.04 8.79 -9.33
N LEU A 64 -6.19 7.82 -9.72
CA LEU A 64 -6.18 6.50 -9.10
C LEU A 64 -5.83 6.53 -7.60
N GLY A 65 -4.79 7.29 -7.23
CA GLY A 65 -4.31 7.42 -5.84
C GLY A 65 -5.44 7.72 -4.84
N PRO A 66 -6.23 8.79 -5.03
CA PRO A 66 -7.38 9.08 -4.17
C PRO A 66 -8.42 7.96 -4.05
N VAL A 67 -8.64 7.18 -5.12
CA VAL A 67 -9.60 6.07 -5.09
C VAL A 67 -9.09 4.94 -4.20
N LEU A 68 -7.84 4.53 -4.38
CA LEU A 68 -7.23 3.47 -3.57
C LEU A 68 -7.04 3.92 -2.11
N SER A 69 -6.57 5.14 -1.90
CA SER A 69 -6.42 5.76 -0.57
C SER A 69 -7.74 5.74 0.21
N SER A 70 -8.87 6.02 -0.44
CA SER A 70 -10.18 5.95 0.22
C SER A 70 -10.52 4.54 0.75
N VAL A 71 -10.08 3.48 0.06
CA VAL A 71 -10.34 2.10 0.50
C VAL A 71 -9.41 1.71 1.65
N VAL A 72 -8.14 2.14 1.64
CA VAL A 72 -7.23 1.96 2.78
C VAL A 72 -7.79 2.65 4.03
N ALA A 73 -8.32 3.88 3.89
CA ALA A 73 -8.95 4.60 4.98
C ALA A 73 -10.21 3.91 5.53
N LEU A 74 -10.98 3.21 4.66
CA LEU A 74 -12.13 2.40 5.08
C LEU A 74 -11.73 1.08 5.75
N ASN A 75 -10.56 0.53 5.41
CA ASN A 75 -10.02 -0.76 5.86
C ASN A 75 -11.07 -1.91 5.89
N PRO A 76 -11.73 -2.24 4.76
CA PRO A 76 -12.77 -3.26 4.74
C PRO A 76 -12.18 -4.67 4.85
N SER A 77 -12.85 -5.57 5.57
CA SER A 77 -12.38 -6.95 5.82
C SER A 77 -12.23 -7.85 4.58
N GLY A 78 -12.77 -7.43 3.43
CA GLY A 78 -12.76 -8.21 2.20
C GLY A 78 -11.77 -7.72 1.13
N ALA A 79 -11.03 -6.64 1.39
CA ALA A 79 -9.98 -6.16 0.51
C ALA A 79 -8.61 -6.44 1.14
N SER A 80 -7.62 -6.73 0.30
CA SER A 80 -6.22 -6.89 0.66
C SER A 80 -5.61 -5.51 0.92
N THR A 81 -5.57 -5.10 2.19
CA THR A 81 -4.99 -3.82 2.58
C THR A 81 -3.50 -3.74 2.22
N GLU A 82 -2.76 -4.84 2.32
CA GLU A 82 -1.33 -4.89 1.93
C GLU A 82 -1.13 -4.57 0.45
N ASP A 83 -1.90 -5.21 -0.45
CA ASP A 83 -1.78 -4.97 -1.89
C ASP A 83 -2.14 -3.52 -2.25
N LEU A 84 -3.13 -2.94 -1.58
CA LEU A 84 -3.52 -1.55 -1.81
C LEU A 84 -2.44 -0.57 -1.36
N ILE A 85 -1.77 -0.84 -0.24
CA ILE A 85 -0.65 -0.04 0.26
C ILE A 85 0.53 -0.11 -0.71
N ASP A 86 0.85 -1.32 -1.19
CA ASP A 86 1.91 -1.56 -2.18
C ASP A 86 1.66 -0.75 -3.47
N MET A 87 0.44 -0.83 -4.02
CA MET A 87 0.05 -0.04 -5.20
C MET A 87 0.14 1.48 -4.96
N LEU A 88 -0.19 1.96 -3.75
CA LEU A 88 -0.10 3.39 -3.42
C LEU A 88 1.34 3.87 -3.31
N GLY A 89 2.24 3.02 -2.81
CA GLY A 89 3.69 3.22 -2.81
C GLY A 89 4.26 3.34 -4.23
N GLU A 90 3.95 2.36 -5.09
CA GLU A 90 4.37 2.35 -6.50
C GLU A 90 3.89 3.59 -7.27
N LEU A 91 2.66 4.04 -6.99
CA LEU A 91 2.08 5.25 -7.59
C LEU A 91 2.66 6.55 -7.02
N ARG A 92 3.39 6.47 -5.89
CA ARG A 92 3.84 7.61 -5.10
C ARG A 92 2.70 8.56 -4.75
N ALA A 93 1.57 7.98 -4.33
CA ALA A 93 0.33 8.72 -4.11
C ALA A 93 0.35 9.54 -2.80
N PRO A 94 0.49 10.88 -2.83
CA PRO A 94 0.59 11.69 -1.62
C PRO A 94 -0.68 11.64 -0.75
N GLU A 95 -1.84 11.34 -1.33
CA GLU A 95 -3.11 11.24 -0.62
C GLU A 95 -3.20 9.99 0.27
N ALA A 96 -2.24 9.06 0.16
CA ALA A 96 -2.20 7.85 0.97
C ALA A 96 -1.46 8.02 2.30
N VAL A 97 -0.72 9.12 2.48
CA VAL A 97 0.15 9.32 3.65
C VAL A 97 -0.63 9.23 4.97
N GLU A 98 -1.77 9.93 5.07
CA GLU A 98 -2.58 9.91 6.28
C GLU A 98 -3.20 8.51 6.51
N PRO A 99 -3.92 7.89 5.56
CA PRO A 99 -4.48 6.54 5.76
C PRO A 99 -3.44 5.48 6.12
N ILE A 100 -2.29 5.46 5.45
CA ILE A 100 -1.24 4.48 5.74
C ILE A 100 -0.63 4.73 7.11
N SER A 101 -0.27 5.98 7.44
CA SER A 101 0.29 6.29 8.76
C SER A 101 -0.70 6.04 9.90
N GLY A 102 -2.00 6.29 9.68
CA GLY A 102 -3.08 5.96 10.61
C GLY A 102 -3.15 4.46 10.89
N LEU A 103 -3.12 3.64 9.83
CA LEU A 103 -3.13 2.19 9.93
C LEU A 103 -1.88 1.66 10.65
N VAL A 104 -0.69 2.16 10.32
CA VAL A 104 0.56 1.77 11.00
C VAL A 104 0.46 2.06 12.51
N ARG A 105 -0.05 3.24 12.90
CA ARG A 105 -0.26 3.58 14.32
C ARG A 105 -1.27 2.64 15.00
N GLU A 106 -2.37 2.31 14.34
CA GLU A 106 -3.39 1.40 14.87
C GLU A 106 -2.82 -0.02 15.07
N ARG A 107 -1.98 -0.46 14.14
CA ARG A 107 -1.52 -1.85 14.05
C ARG A 107 -0.20 -2.12 14.77
N LYS A 108 0.54 -1.09 15.17
CA LYS A 108 1.87 -1.21 15.80
C LYS A 108 1.93 -2.15 17.02
N ASP A 109 0.82 -2.35 17.74
CA ASP A 109 0.78 -3.21 18.93
C ASP A 109 0.18 -4.61 18.67
N SER A 110 -0.35 -4.86 17.46
CA SER A 110 -1.08 -6.11 17.12
C SER A 110 -0.59 -6.84 15.88
N ASP A 111 0.28 -6.21 15.07
CA ASP A 111 0.81 -6.78 13.83
C ASP A 111 2.07 -7.64 14.04
N GLY A 112 2.55 -7.72 15.29
CA GLY A 112 3.73 -8.51 15.65
C GLY A 112 3.54 -10.03 15.52
N PRO A 113 4.64 -10.80 15.54
CA PRO A 113 6.01 -10.34 15.84
C PRO A 113 6.79 -9.83 14.63
N PHE A 114 6.35 -10.12 13.41
CA PHE A 114 7.05 -9.72 12.17
C PHE A 114 6.53 -8.43 11.55
N PHE A 115 5.40 -7.90 12.04
CA PHE A 115 4.83 -6.63 11.63
C PHE A 115 4.65 -6.47 10.10
N PRO A 116 4.14 -7.48 9.37
CA PRO A 116 4.13 -7.47 7.91
C PRO A 116 3.39 -6.26 7.32
N LEU A 117 2.24 -5.89 7.89
CA LEU A 117 1.43 -4.77 7.40
C LEU A 117 2.08 -3.42 7.76
N CYS A 118 2.62 -3.29 8.97
CA CYS A 118 3.29 -2.07 9.40
C CYS A 118 4.59 -1.83 8.63
N VAL A 119 5.38 -2.88 8.37
CA VAL A 119 6.60 -2.81 7.56
C VAL A 119 6.26 -2.44 6.11
N LYS A 120 5.23 -3.07 5.54
CA LYS A 120 4.72 -2.67 4.22
C LYS A 120 4.29 -1.21 4.18
N GLY A 121 3.61 -0.74 5.23
CA GLY A 121 3.24 0.67 5.37
C GLY A 121 4.45 1.62 5.44
N ILE A 122 5.50 1.25 6.18
CA ILE A 122 6.75 2.01 6.28
C ILE A 122 7.43 2.12 4.90
N GLN A 123 7.60 0.99 4.21
CA GLN A 123 8.19 0.92 2.87
C GLN A 123 7.42 1.79 1.88
N SER A 124 6.09 1.66 1.82
CA SER A 124 5.28 2.44 0.89
C SER A 124 5.27 3.93 1.22
N LEU A 125 5.36 4.32 2.50
CA LEU A 125 5.53 5.73 2.89
C LEU A 125 6.89 6.29 2.42
N ALA A 126 7.96 5.48 2.51
CA ALA A 126 9.27 5.85 1.98
C ALA A 126 9.24 6.03 0.45
N GLU A 127 8.59 5.11 -0.27
CA GLU A 127 8.40 5.21 -1.73
C GLU A 127 7.59 6.45 -2.15
N ILE A 128 6.54 6.80 -1.39
CA ILE A 128 5.76 8.03 -1.59
C ILE A 128 6.66 9.28 -1.42
N GLY A 129 7.51 9.29 -0.39
CA GLY A 129 8.61 10.25 -0.26
C GLY A 129 8.20 11.71 -0.07
N THR A 130 6.95 11.99 0.33
CA THR A 130 6.53 13.35 0.71
C THR A 130 7.17 13.78 2.01
N ALA A 131 7.22 15.09 2.28
CA ALA A 131 7.77 15.61 3.53
C ALA A 131 7.01 15.06 4.75
N GLU A 132 5.69 14.90 4.63
CA GLU A 132 4.83 14.35 5.67
C GLU A 132 5.11 12.86 5.92
N ALA A 133 5.33 12.07 4.86
CA ALA A 133 5.69 10.67 4.98
C ALA A 133 7.05 10.50 5.67
N LEU A 134 8.06 11.23 5.20
CA LEU A 134 9.41 11.17 5.76
C LEU A 134 9.45 11.69 7.22
N ALA A 135 8.64 12.69 7.56
CA ALA A 135 8.50 13.16 8.93
C ALA A 135 7.90 12.08 9.84
N PHE A 136 6.90 11.35 9.37
CA PHE A 136 6.32 10.22 10.12
C PHE A 136 7.32 9.08 10.31
N LEU A 137 8.07 8.69 9.27
CA LEU A 137 9.12 7.68 9.40
C LEU A 137 10.20 8.12 10.40
N ARG A 138 10.59 9.39 10.36
CA ARG A 138 11.59 9.94 11.29
C ARG A 138 11.08 9.90 12.73
N ASP A 139 9.80 10.19 12.96
CA ASP A 139 9.15 10.09 14.27
C ASP A 139 9.25 8.67 14.83
N ILE A 140 8.92 7.65 14.02
CA ILE A 140 9.08 6.24 14.41
C ILE A 140 10.54 5.93 14.76
N ALA A 141 11.48 6.29 13.88
CA ALA A 141 12.90 5.93 14.03
C ALA A 141 13.52 6.50 15.31
N ILE A 142 13.24 7.76 15.65
CA ILE A 142 13.86 8.44 16.81
C ILE A 142 13.10 8.23 18.13
N SER A 143 11.90 7.66 18.09
CA SER A 143 11.11 7.37 19.28
C SER A 143 11.77 6.34 20.19
N GLY A 144 11.33 6.31 21.46
CA GLY A 144 11.78 5.32 22.43
C GLY A 144 11.14 3.94 22.22
N PRO A 145 11.78 2.85 22.71
CA PRO A 145 11.28 1.48 22.56
C PRO A 145 9.94 1.19 23.26
N GLY A 146 9.47 2.09 24.13
CA GLY A 146 8.15 2.01 24.76
C GLY A 146 7.02 2.64 23.94
N GLU A 147 7.35 3.41 22.90
CA GLU A 147 6.37 4.07 22.03
C GLU A 147 6.16 3.26 20.74
N TRP A 148 7.26 2.81 20.16
CA TRP A 148 7.30 2.01 18.94
C TRP A 148 8.11 0.72 19.15
N PRO A 149 7.64 -0.44 18.66
CA PRO A 149 8.41 -1.67 18.65
C PRO A 149 9.74 -1.52 17.90
N ASN A 150 10.80 -2.15 18.41
CA ASN A 150 12.13 -2.10 17.80
C ASN A 150 12.14 -2.48 16.30
N PRO A 151 11.45 -3.53 15.83
CA PRO A 151 11.43 -3.83 14.39
C PRO A 151 10.89 -2.68 13.54
N LEU A 152 9.88 -1.95 14.01
CA LEU A 152 9.34 -0.80 13.28
C LEU A 152 10.30 0.40 13.30
N ARG A 153 10.99 0.61 14.42
CA ARG A 153 12.05 1.62 14.54
C ARG A 153 13.20 1.34 13.58
N TRP A 154 13.63 0.08 13.49
CA TRP A 154 14.66 -0.38 12.55
C TRP A 154 14.26 -0.08 11.11
N HIS A 155 13.13 -0.61 10.64
CA HIS A 155 12.71 -0.42 9.25
C HIS A 155 12.50 1.05 8.89
N ALA A 156 11.97 1.87 9.81
CA ALA A 156 11.84 3.29 9.55
C ALA A 156 13.21 4.00 9.45
N ALA A 157 14.21 3.57 10.22
CA ALA A 157 15.57 4.11 10.13
C ALA A 157 16.28 3.66 8.84
N GLU A 158 16.14 2.38 8.47
CA GLU A 158 16.68 1.77 7.26
C GLU A 158 16.16 2.48 5.99
N GLU A 159 14.84 2.70 5.90
CA GLU A 159 14.24 3.44 4.78
C GLU A 159 14.72 4.90 4.69
N LEU A 160 15.15 5.48 5.81
CA LEU A 160 15.71 6.82 5.89
C LEU A 160 17.23 6.86 5.72
N GLY A 161 17.91 5.71 5.79
CA GLY A 161 19.38 5.59 5.80
C GLY A 161 20.03 6.25 7.01
N ILE A 162 19.41 6.15 8.20
CA ILE A 162 19.90 6.76 9.46
C ILE A 162 20.13 5.75 10.59
N GLU A 163 20.04 4.45 10.32
CA GLU A 163 20.23 3.36 11.29
C GLU A 163 21.60 3.43 11.98
N ASP A 164 22.67 3.69 11.22
CA ASP A 164 24.03 3.88 11.74
C ASP A 164 24.14 5.13 12.62
N GLU A 165 23.47 6.22 12.24
CA GLU A 165 23.46 7.48 13.02
C GLU A 165 22.76 7.29 14.37
N LEU A 166 21.74 6.43 14.41
CA LEU A 166 21.00 6.06 15.60
C LEU A 166 21.69 4.97 16.43
N GLY A 167 22.74 4.34 15.89
CA GLY A 167 23.47 3.24 16.53
C GLY A 167 22.62 1.99 16.69
N PHE A 168 21.71 1.74 15.75
CA PHE A 168 20.90 0.52 15.74
C PHE A 168 21.73 -0.68 15.26
N ASP A 169 21.57 -1.79 15.96
CA ASP A 169 22.08 -3.10 15.54
C ASP A 169 20.91 -3.94 15.01
N GLU A 170 21.04 -4.49 13.80
CA GLU A 170 19.96 -5.22 13.12
C GLU A 170 19.49 -6.43 13.95
N ASP A 171 20.44 -7.23 14.46
CA ASP A 171 20.14 -8.44 15.21
C ASP A 171 19.43 -8.10 16.52
N GLU A 172 19.90 -7.09 17.26
CA GLU A 172 19.24 -6.63 18.49
C GLU A 172 17.83 -6.06 18.22
N MET A 173 17.67 -5.31 17.12
CA MET A 173 16.41 -4.61 16.82
C MET A 173 15.34 -5.53 16.25
N LEU A 174 15.74 -6.54 15.47
CA LEU A 174 14.85 -7.53 14.86
C LEU A 174 14.64 -8.78 15.73
N GLY A 175 15.34 -8.88 16.87
CA GLY A 175 15.24 -10.04 17.76
C GLY A 175 15.97 -11.27 17.24
N GLY A 176 17.01 -11.07 16.42
CA GLY A 176 17.99 -12.07 16.07
C GLY A 176 18.65 -12.65 17.32
N ALA A 177 18.68 -13.97 17.44
CA ALA A 177 19.19 -14.65 18.62
C ALA A 177 20.70 -14.42 18.77
N SER A 178 21.10 -13.74 19.86
CA SER A 178 22.45 -13.83 20.44
C SER A 178 22.65 -15.13 21.22
#